data_AF-A0A6C0DNK5-F1
#
_entry.id   AF-A0A6C0DNK5-F1
#
_cell.length_a   1.000
_cell.length_b   1.000
_cell.length_c   1.000
_cell.angle_alpha   90.00
_cell.angle_beta   90.00
_cell.angle_gamma   90.00
#
_symmetry.space_group_name_H-M   'P 1'
#
loop_
_entity.id
_entity.type
_entity.pdbx_description
1 polymer ?
#
loop_
_entity_poly.entity_id
_entity_poly.type
_entity_poly.pdbx_seq_one_letter_code
_entity_poly.pdbx_strand_id
1 'polypeptide(L)'
;MDSVNPFPRRMLTTPLKDVKDGEAVVPMHAQLFQFFSPRSRKIQVVSFGTDCLGLEVNLSEQTGCVVNIYDDRTYSHKIFDEALQVLTTRSTTPDQDKEWLKELATHWVKPEHFVLHKTLPSLFTSVKENFPYDKIDILSVNYPTLECQIIYSILHHGYRPGILHVRWNEHPDSNVRPMLCAGHLQMCGYKLMAFHENAFFYLYTDECVYETTSWSRVDCTNPALETYRTQLFEAITGQIAQKTEPLNKEKE
;
A
#
# COMPACT_ATOMS: atom_id res chain seq x y z
N MET A 1 19.04 28.85 1.49
CA MET A 1 18.37 27.77 0.73
C MET A 1 18.06 26.69 1.76
N ASP A 2 16.91 26.83 2.41
CA ASP A 2 16.55 25.98 3.55
C ASP A 2 15.92 24.69 3.03
N SER A 3 16.65 23.58 3.18
CA SER A 3 16.14 22.25 2.91
C SER A 3 15.12 21.89 3.99
N VAL A 4 13.85 22.24 3.75
CA VAL A 4 12.72 21.73 4.52
C VAL A 4 12.68 20.22 4.29
N ASN A 5 13.07 19.45 5.29
CA ASN A 5 12.92 18.00 5.30
C ASN A 5 11.44 17.69 5.60
N PRO A 6 10.62 17.25 4.62
CA PRO A 6 9.16 17.24 4.77
C PRO A 6 8.63 16.00 5.52
N PHE A 7 9.50 15.15 6.07
CA PHE A 7 9.10 13.88 6.68
C PHE A 7 9.08 13.95 8.20
N PRO A 8 7.90 14.04 8.85
CA PRO A 8 7.81 13.71 10.27
C PRO A 8 8.09 12.20 10.45
N ARG A 9 9.28 11.88 11.00
CA ARG A 9 9.83 10.55 11.33
C ARG A 9 9.12 9.80 12.47
N ARG A 10 7.79 9.88 12.57
CA ARG A 10 7.03 8.99 13.45
C ARG A 10 5.93 8.31 12.64
N MET A 11 6.34 7.32 11.84
CA MET A 11 5.42 6.32 11.33
C MET A 11 4.82 5.53 12.49
N LEU A 12 3.56 5.16 12.35
CA LEU A 12 2.76 4.42 13.31
C LEU A 12 3.46 3.10 13.66
N THR A 13 4.12 3.04 14.81
CA THR A 13 4.75 1.83 15.36
C THR A 13 3.76 0.95 16.13
N THR A 14 2.45 1.13 15.93
CA THR A 14 1.48 0.30 16.64
C THR A 14 1.51 -1.09 16.00
N PRO A 15 1.91 -2.15 16.73
CA PRO A 15 1.91 -3.49 16.19
C PRO A 15 0.48 -3.87 15.79
N LEU A 16 0.37 -4.49 14.63
CA LEU A 16 -0.86 -5.09 14.14
C LEU A 16 -1.28 -6.13 15.17
N LYS A 17 -2.48 -5.98 15.76
CA LYS A 17 -3.05 -7.07 16.56
C LYS A 17 -3.57 -8.10 15.59
N ASP A 18 -3.16 -9.35 15.76
CA ASP A 18 -3.77 -10.49 15.09
C ASP A 18 -5.28 -10.45 15.32
N VAL A 19 -6.05 -10.21 14.25
CA VAL A 19 -7.50 -10.34 14.29
C VAL A 19 -7.83 -11.81 14.02
N LYS A 20 -8.51 -12.43 14.97
CA LYS A 20 -9.15 -13.73 14.76
C LYS A 20 -10.33 -13.54 13.82
N ASP A 21 -10.53 -14.51 12.94
CA ASP A 21 -11.69 -14.70 12.05
C ASP A 21 -11.67 -13.92 10.73
N GLY A 22 -10.97 -14.48 9.72
CA GLY A 22 -11.38 -14.50 8.30
C GLY A 22 -11.46 -13.19 7.50
N GLU A 23 -11.50 -12.03 8.15
CA GLU A 23 -11.54 -10.73 7.51
C GLU A 23 -10.19 -10.03 7.72
N ALA A 24 -9.58 -9.60 6.62
CA ALA A 24 -8.39 -8.76 6.66
C ALA A 24 -8.76 -7.38 7.21
N VAL A 25 -8.89 -7.25 8.54
CA VAL A 25 -9.05 -5.95 9.19
C VAL A 25 -7.72 -5.23 9.05
N VAL A 26 -7.62 -4.35 8.06
CA VAL A 26 -6.45 -3.48 7.86
C VAL A 26 -6.39 -2.51 9.05
N PRO A 27 -5.44 -2.65 10.00
CA PRO A 27 -5.44 -1.87 11.24
C PRO A 27 -5.13 -0.38 11.01
N MET A 28 -4.82 0.00 9.76
CA MET A 28 -4.53 1.37 9.35
C MET A 28 -5.77 2.19 8.99
N HIS A 29 -6.95 1.59 8.85
CA HIS A 29 -8.15 2.27 8.34
C HIS A 29 -8.50 3.57 9.08
N ALA A 30 -8.58 3.54 10.42
CA ALA A 30 -8.81 4.74 11.24
C ALA A 30 -7.66 5.77 11.17
N GLN A 31 -6.48 5.36 10.71
CA GLN A 31 -5.26 6.17 10.67
C GLN A 31 -4.93 6.65 9.24
N LEU A 32 -5.62 6.18 8.20
CA LEU A 32 -5.36 6.59 6.81
C LEU A 32 -5.53 8.08 6.61
N PHE A 33 -6.64 8.64 7.09
CA PHE A 33 -6.86 10.08 7.03
C PHE A 33 -5.77 10.84 7.80
N GLN A 34 -5.39 10.38 8.99
CA GLN A 34 -4.32 11.02 9.77
C GLN A 34 -2.95 10.91 9.10
N PHE A 35 -2.69 9.83 8.36
CA PHE A 35 -1.46 9.62 7.62
C PHE A 35 -1.34 10.56 6.41
N PHE A 36 -2.44 10.76 5.66
CA PHE A 36 -2.43 11.56 4.44
C PHE A 36 -2.84 13.04 4.63
N SER A 37 -3.67 13.36 5.63
CA SER A 37 -4.16 14.73 5.85
C SER A 37 -3.08 15.78 6.07
N PRO A 38 -1.91 15.49 6.69
CA PRO A 38 -0.81 16.46 6.78
C PRO A 38 -0.13 16.70 5.43
N ARG A 39 -0.21 15.72 4.50
CA ARG A 39 0.54 15.70 3.24
C ARG A 39 -0.26 16.25 2.07
N SER A 40 -1.59 16.13 2.07
CA SER A 40 -2.40 16.72 1.01
C SER A 40 -3.84 17.03 1.40
N ARG A 41 -4.38 18.11 0.84
CA ARG A 41 -5.80 18.48 0.97
C ARG A 41 -6.75 17.60 0.14
N LYS A 42 -6.21 16.83 -0.81
CA LYS A 42 -6.97 15.97 -1.73
C LYS A 42 -6.21 14.65 -1.91
N ILE A 43 -6.71 13.60 -1.27
CA ILE A 43 -6.19 12.23 -1.40
C ILE A 43 -6.65 11.68 -2.75
N GLN A 44 -5.71 11.28 -3.60
CA GLN A 44 -5.97 10.68 -4.90
C GLN A 44 -5.92 9.16 -4.78
N VAL A 45 -7.07 8.51 -4.96
CA VAL A 45 -7.19 7.05 -4.93
C VAL A 45 -7.48 6.54 -6.33
N VAL A 46 -6.66 5.57 -6.75
CA VAL A 46 -6.81 4.88 -8.02
C VAL A 46 -6.89 3.38 -7.75
N SER A 47 -7.88 2.72 -8.35
CA SER A 47 -8.03 1.26 -8.31
C SER A 47 -7.99 0.71 -9.73
N PHE A 48 -7.23 -0.36 -9.96
CA PHE A 48 -7.24 -1.12 -11.19
C PHE A 48 -7.94 -2.43 -10.95
N GLY A 49 -9.15 -2.54 -11.48
CA GLY A 49 -9.99 -3.69 -11.30
C GLY A 49 -10.77 -3.72 -9.98
N THR A 50 -11.91 -4.41 -9.99
CA THR A 50 -12.72 -4.61 -8.79
C THR A 50 -13.51 -5.93 -8.85
N ASP A 51 -13.70 -6.56 -7.69
CA ASP A 51 -14.46 -7.80 -7.47
C ASP A 51 -15.69 -7.60 -6.56
N CYS A 52 -15.63 -6.71 -5.56
CA CYS A 52 -16.74 -6.44 -4.64
C CYS A 52 -16.84 -4.99 -4.13
N LEU A 53 -16.01 -4.05 -4.61
CA LEU A 53 -15.95 -2.65 -4.13
C LEU A 53 -15.69 -2.42 -2.63
N GLY A 54 -15.55 -3.48 -1.82
CA GLY A 54 -15.45 -3.37 -0.37
C GLY A 54 -14.28 -2.50 0.09
N LEU A 55 -13.10 -2.66 -0.53
CA LEU A 55 -11.94 -1.84 -0.23
C LEU A 55 -12.16 -0.38 -0.65
N GLU A 56 -12.64 -0.14 -1.87
CA GLU A 56 -12.88 1.20 -2.40
C GLU A 56 -13.88 1.97 -1.54
N VAL A 57 -14.93 1.31 -1.06
CA VAL A 57 -15.95 1.92 -0.19
C VAL A 57 -15.37 2.28 1.16
N ASN A 58 -14.62 1.38 1.78
CA ASN A 58 -13.91 1.65 3.03
C ASN A 58 -12.95 2.84 2.89
N LEU A 59 -12.18 2.88 1.80
CA LEU A 59 -11.27 3.99 1.51
C LEU A 59 -12.05 5.30 1.36
N SER A 60 -13.13 5.30 0.59
CA SER A 60 -13.95 6.50 0.35
C SER A 60 -14.62 7.00 1.63
N GLU A 61 -15.15 6.11 2.47
CA GLU A 61 -15.80 6.49 3.73
C GLU A 61 -14.82 7.14 4.71
N GLN A 62 -13.62 6.56 4.84
CA GLN A 62 -12.62 7.02 5.82
C GLN A 62 -11.92 8.30 5.40
N THR A 63 -11.75 8.50 4.09
CA THR A 63 -10.98 9.63 3.56
C THR A 63 -11.86 10.73 2.97
N GLY A 64 -13.14 10.43 2.67
CA GLY A 64 -14.03 11.30 1.92
C GLY A 64 -13.63 11.50 0.46
N CYS A 65 -12.69 10.69 -0.07
CA CYS A 65 -12.15 10.90 -1.41
C CYS A 65 -13.00 10.24 -2.51
N VAL A 66 -12.82 10.73 -3.74
CA VAL A 66 -13.30 10.07 -4.95
C VAL A 66 -12.30 8.97 -5.33
N VAL A 67 -12.83 7.77 -5.56
CA VAL A 67 -12.08 6.60 -5.99
C VAL A 67 -12.26 6.41 -7.49
N ASN A 68 -11.16 6.48 -8.23
CA ASN A 68 -11.15 6.27 -9.68
C ASN A 68 -10.82 4.82 -9.98
N ILE A 69 -11.76 4.09 -10.57
CA ILE A 69 -11.66 2.66 -10.83
C ILE A 69 -11.49 2.45 -12.32
N TYR A 70 -10.42 1.79 -12.74
CA TYR A 70 -10.15 1.43 -14.12
C TYR A 70 -10.35 -0.07 -14.30
N ASP A 71 -11.38 -0.45 -15.06
CA ASP A 71 -11.67 -1.84 -15.34
C ASP A 71 -12.42 -1.94 -16.68
N ASP A 72 -11.88 -2.69 -17.64
CA ASP A 72 -12.53 -2.93 -18.94
C ASP A 72 -13.33 -4.25 -18.97
N ARG A 73 -13.30 -5.03 -17.89
CA ARG A 73 -13.96 -6.34 -17.81
C ARG A 73 -15.46 -6.17 -17.62
N THR A 74 -16.23 -6.83 -18.48
CA THR A 74 -17.70 -6.78 -18.47
C THR A 74 -18.33 -7.28 -17.18
N TYR A 75 -17.72 -8.26 -16.51
CA TYR A 75 -18.17 -8.77 -15.21
C TYR A 75 -18.07 -7.69 -14.11
N SER A 76 -16.94 -6.97 -14.05
CA SER A 76 -16.72 -5.93 -13.06
C SER A 76 -17.63 -4.72 -13.26
N HIS A 77 -18.05 -4.43 -14.50
CA HIS A 77 -19.09 -3.41 -14.75
C HIS A 77 -20.42 -3.78 -14.11
N LYS A 78 -20.83 -5.05 -14.17
CA LYS A 78 -22.07 -5.53 -13.52
C LYS A 78 -21.97 -5.43 -12.00
N ILE A 79 -20.84 -5.83 -11.41
CA ILE A 79 -20.59 -5.68 -9.97
C ILE A 79 -20.70 -4.21 -9.57
N PHE A 80 -20.08 -3.33 -10.36
CA PHE A 80 -20.09 -1.89 -10.10
C PHE A 80 -21.52 -1.33 -10.14
N ASP A 81 -22.31 -1.70 -11.15
CA ASP A 81 -23.71 -1.27 -11.27
C ASP A 81 -24.57 -1.80 -10.10
N GLU A 82 -24.42 -3.07 -9.71
CA GLU A 82 -25.08 -3.66 -8.54
C GLU A 82 -24.73 -2.91 -7.25
N ALA A 83 -23.45 -2.61 -7.05
CA ALA A 83 -22.97 -1.89 -5.89
C ALA A 83 -23.49 -0.44 -5.84
N LEU A 84 -23.47 0.29 -6.96
CA LEU A 84 -24.04 1.63 -7.03
C LEU A 84 -25.53 1.64 -6.74
N GLN A 85 -26.26 0.62 -7.22
CA GLN A 85 -27.67 0.46 -6.90
C GLN A 85 -27.87 0.31 -5.39
N VAL A 86 -27.11 -0.56 -4.72
CA VAL A 86 -27.20 -0.76 -3.26
C VAL A 86 -26.80 0.49 -2.48
N LEU A 87 -25.74 1.19 -2.89
CA LEU A 87 -25.33 2.46 -2.27
C LEU A 87 -26.38 3.56 -2.43
N THR A 88 -27.17 3.51 -3.51
CA THR A 88 -28.25 4.48 -3.77
C THR A 88 -29.51 4.14 -2.97
N THR A 89 -29.95 2.88 -3.00
CA THR A 89 -31.21 2.44 -2.37
C THR A 89 -31.08 2.14 -0.89
N ARG A 90 -29.85 1.86 -0.41
CA ARG A 90 -29.56 1.38 0.95
C ARG A 90 -30.28 0.09 1.30
N SER A 91 -30.61 -0.73 0.29
CA SER A 91 -31.33 -1.98 0.49
C SER A 91 -30.88 -3.03 -0.52
N THR A 92 -30.69 -4.26 -0.05
CA THR A 92 -30.48 -5.44 -0.90
C THR A 92 -31.82 -6.05 -1.29
N THR A 93 -31.98 -6.45 -2.55
CA THR A 93 -33.17 -7.22 -2.96
C THR A 93 -33.06 -8.68 -2.51
N PRO A 94 -34.17 -9.41 -2.28
CA PRO A 94 -34.14 -10.83 -1.87
C PRO A 94 -33.33 -11.73 -2.82
N ASP A 95 -33.27 -11.39 -4.12
CA ASP A 95 -32.53 -12.14 -5.14
C ASP A 95 -31.00 -11.90 -5.09
N GLN A 96 -30.53 -10.97 -4.25
CA GLN A 96 -29.12 -10.62 -4.08
C GLN A 96 -28.58 -11.21 -2.77
N ASP A 97 -28.47 -12.53 -2.68
CA ASP A 97 -27.95 -13.20 -1.47
C ASP A 97 -26.42 -13.16 -1.35
N LYS A 98 -25.78 -12.08 -1.82
CA LYS A 98 -24.34 -11.87 -1.69
C LYS A 98 -24.05 -11.12 -0.39
N GLU A 99 -23.25 -11.73 0.48
CA GLU A 99 -22.92 -11.17 1.81
C GLU A 99 -22.28 -9.78 1.73
N TRP A 100 -21.36 -9.57 0.78
CA TRP A 100 -20.69 -8.28 0.58
C TRP A 100 -21.65 -7.14 0.20
N LEU A 101 -22.81 -7.42 -0.43
CA LEU A 101 -23.81 -6.39 -0.71
C LEU A 101 -24.55 -5.96 0.55
N LYS A 102 -24.75 -6.88 1.50
CA LYS A 102 -25.37 -6.57 2.81
C LYS A 102 -24.42 -5.68 3.62
N GLU A 103 -23.14 -5.99 3.61
CA GLU A 103 -22.09 -5.14 4.21
C GLU A 103 -22.05 -3.76 3.54
N LEU A 104 -22.03 -3.71 2.20
CA LEU A 104 -22.01 -2.47 1.43
C LEU A 104 -23.16 -1.52 1.80
N ALA A 105 -24.35 -2.05 2.08
CA ALA A 105 -25.52 -1.25 2.46
C ALA A 105 -25.32 -0.52 3.80
N THR A 106 -24.40 -0.95 4.66
CA THR A 106 -24.13 -0.35 5.96
C THR A 106 -23.22 0.89 5.90
N HIS A 107 -22.47 1.08 4.81
CA HIS A 107 -21.52 2.18 4.66
C HIS A 107 -22.18 3.49 4.24
N TRP A 108 -21.75 4.63 4.79
CA TRP A 108 -22.31 5.96 4.51
C TRP A 108 -21.54 6.73 3.42
N VAL A 109 -21.41 6.12 2.24
CA VAL A 109 -20.73 6.72 1.08
C VAL A 109 -21.71 7.06 -0.04
N LYS A 110 -21.53 8.19 -0.72
CA LYS A 110 -22.35 8.56 -1.87
C LYS A 110 -21.88 7.85 -3.14
N PRO A 111 -22.79 7.40 -4.03
CA PRO A 111 -22.45 6.84 -5.34
C PRO A 111 -21.48 7.70 -6.16
N GLU A 112 -21.60 9.04 -6.06
CA GLU A 112 -20.72 9.98 -6.80
C GLU A 112 -19.24 9.90 -6.41
N HIS A 113 -18.90 9.25 -5.30
CA HIS A 113 -17.52 9.06 -4.88
C HIS A 113 -16.80 7.97 -5.69
N PHE A 114 -17.49 7.25 -6.57
CA PHE A 114 -16.90 6.20 -7.38
C PHE A 114 -17.03 6.54 -8.85
N VAL A 115 -15.90 6.54 -9.56
CA VAL A 115 -15.86 6.81 -11.00
C VAL A 115 -15.28 5.60 -11.71
N LEU A 116 -16.13 4.88 -12.44
CA LEU A 116 -15.71 3.75 -13.28
C LEU A 116 -15.27 4.23 -14.66
N HIS A 117 -14.01 4.01 -14.97
CA HIS A 117 -13.40 4.18 -16.28
C HIS A 117 -13.38 2.82 -16.98
N LYS A 118 -14.17 2.67 -18.06
CA LYS A 118 -14.32 1.42 -18.81
C LYS A 118 -13.14 1.07 -19.72
N THR A 119 -12.09 1.89 -19.70
CA THR A 119 -10.89 1.72 -20.51
C THR A 119 -9.69 1.89 -19.61
N LEU A 120 -8.74 0.97 -19.73
CA LEU A 120 -7.46 1.14 -19.06
C LEU A 120 -6.73 2.37 -19.64
N PRO A 121 -6.08 3.18 -18.80
CA PRO A 121 -5.20 4.24 -19.26
C PRO A 121 -4.03 3.58 -20.01
N SER A 122 -3.45 4.30 -20.98
CA SER A 122 -2.34 3.81 -21.82
C SER A 122 -0.99 3.77 -21.08
N LEU A 123 -1.02 3.22 -19.87
CA LEU A 123 0.12 2.97 -18.98
C LEU A 123 1.23 2.12 -19.62
N PHE A 124 0.88 1.33 -20.63
CA PHE A 124 1.80 0.44 -21.32
C PHE A 124 2.50 1.11 -22.52
N THR A 125 2.16 2.35 -22.82
CA THR A 125 2.84 3.12 -23.87
C THR A 125 3.97 3.92 -23.24
N SER A 126 5.13 3.98 -23.90
CA SER A 126 6.32 4.72 -23.45
C SER A 126 6.14 6.24 -23.40
N VAL A 127 4.94 6.73 -23.73
CA VAL A 127 4.61 8.15 -23.73
C VAL A 127 3.97 8.50 -22.39
N LYS A 128 4.71 9.27 -21.58
CA LYS A 128 4.34 9.71 -20.22
C LYS A 128 3.01 10.50 -20.15
N GLU A 129 2.43 10.88 -21.30
CA GLU A 129 1.39 11.90 -21.43
C GLU A 129 -0.03 11.45 -21.07
N ASN A 130 -0.28 10.20 -20.67
CA ASN A 130 -1.65 9.67 -20.62
C ASN A 130 -2.20 9.27 -19.25
N PHE A 131 -1.48 9.51 -18.15
CA PHE A 131 -2.08 9.32 -16.83
C PHE A 131 -2.64 10.64 -16.30
N PRO A 132 -3.94 10.74 -15.99
CA PRO A 132 -4.61 12.03 -15.77
C PRO A 132 -4.35 12.62 -14.37
N TYR A 133 -3.39 12.09 -13.61
CA TYR A 133 -3.14 12.48 -12.24
C TYR A 133 -1.68 12.85 -12.03
N ASP A 134 -1.43 14.01 -11.43
CA ASP A 134 -0.07 14.43 -11.06
C ASP A 134 0.52 13.57 -9.93
N LYS A 135 -0.33 12.94 -9.12
CA LYS A 135 0.05 12.09 -7.99
C LYS A 135 -0.98 11.00 -7.75
N ILE A 136 -0.54 9.92 -7.11
CA ILE A 136 -1.39 8.83 -6.61
C ILE A 136 -1.02 8.65 -5.15
N ASP A 137 -1.96 8.79 -4.23
CA ASP A 137 -1.70 8.61 -2.80
C ASP A 137 -1.96 7.16 -2.39
N ILE A 138 -3.03 6.56 -2.90
CA ILE A 138 -3.40 5.16 -2.66
C ILE A 138 -3.65 4.49 -4.01
N LEU A 139 -3.01 3.34 -4.21
CA LEU A 139 -3.19 2.50 -5.38
C LEU A 139 -3.71 1.13 -4.96
N SER A 140 -4.82 0.69 -5.56
CA SER A 140 -5.30 -0.69 -5.45
C SER A 140 -5.16 -1.38 -6.81
N VAL A 141 -4.69 -2.63 -6.81
CA VAL A 141 -4.52 -3.44 -8.02
C VAL A 141 -5.19 -4.80 -7.79
N ASN A 142 -6.35 -5.00 -8.39
CA ASN A 142 -7.11 -6.24 -8.41
C ASN A 142 -7.40 -6.66 -9.86
N TYR A 143 -6.32 -7.02 -10.55
CA TYR A 143 -6.36 -7.31 -11.99
C TYR A 143 -5.51 -8.55 -12.32
N PRO A 144 -6.08 -9.76 -12.18
CA PRO A 144 -5.34 -11.04 -12.19
C PRO A 144 -4.36 -11.27 -13.35
N THR A 145 -4.61 -10.67 -14.51
CA THR A 145 -3.78 -10.86 -15.71
C THR A 145 -2.70 -9.79 -15.90
N LEU A 146 -2.93 -8.59 -15.35
CA LEU A 146 -2.12 -7.39 -15.61
C LEU A 146 -1.51 -6.77 -14.36
N GLU A 147 -1.75 -7.32 -13.17
CA GLU A 147 -1.26 -6.83 -11.87
C GLU A 147 0.21 -6.38 -11.89
N CYS A 148 1.13 -7.26 -12.30
CA CYS A 148 2.55 -6.94 -12.39
C CYS A 148 2.82 -5.80 -13.39
N GLN A 149 2.16 -5.82 -14.55
CA GLN A 149 2.39 -4.84 -15.60
C GLN A 149 1.91 -3.45 -15.18
N ILE A 150 0.77 -3.38 -14.50
CA ILE A 150 0.22 -2.15 -13.93
C ILE A 150 1.19 -1.60 -12.90
N ILE A 151 1.64 -2.42 -11.95
CA ILE A 151 2.60 -2.01 -10.91
C ILE A 151 3.89 -1.47 -11.53
N TYR A 152 4.51 -2.22 -12.44
CA TYR A 152 5.73 -1.77 -13.12
C TYR A 152 5.51 -0.48 -13.89
N SER A 153 4.37 -0.34 -14.57
CA SER A 153 4.05 0.87 -15.33
C SER A 153 3.92 2.07 -14.41
N ILE A 154 3.16 1.96 -13.31
CA ILE A 154 3.01 3.03 -12.32
C ILE A 154 4.37 3.45 -11.76
N LEU A 155 5.20 2.49 -11.34
CA LEU A 155 6.52 2.78 -10.79
C LEU A 155 7.48 3.37 -11.81
N HIS A 156 7.44 2.89 -13.06
CA HIS A 156 8.25 3.39 -14.16
C HIS A 156 7.94 4.84 -14.52
N HIS A 157 6.66 5.23 -14.45
CA HIS A 157 6.23 6.62 -14.66
C HIS A 157 6.65 7.57 -13.53
N GLY A 158 7.24 7.04 -12.45
CA GLY A 158 7.74 7.80 -11.31
C GLY A 158 6.73 7.98 -10.18
N TYR A 159 5.52 7.39 -10.29
CA TYR A 159 4.58 7.41 -9.19
C TYR A 159 5.09 6.56 -8.03
N ARG A 160 4.87 7.04 -6.81
CA ARG A 160 5.14 6.33 -5.57
C ARG A 160 3.91 6.43 -4.66
N PRO A 161 2.85 5.65 -4.92
CA PRO A 161 1.71 5.56 -4.02
C PRO A 161 2.17 5.33 -2.58
N GLY A 162 1.66 6.13 -1.65
CA GLY A 162 1.97 5.98 -0.23
C GLY A 162 1.50 4.63 0.28
N ILE A 163 0.31 4.20 -0.16
CA ILE A 163 -0.22 2.87 0.11
C ILE A 163 -0.48 2.16 -1.22
N LEU A 164 -0.07 0.89 -1.26
CA LEU A 164 -0.29 0.02 -2.39
C LEU A 164 -0.97 -1.26 -1.90
N HIS A 165 -2.19 -1.49 -2.35
CA HIS A 165 -2.90 -2.76 -2.18
C HIS A 165 -2.79 -3.56 -3.48
N VAL A 166 -2.39 -4.82 -3.37
CA VAL A 166 -2.29 -5.73 -4.51
C VAL A 166 -2.99 -7.04 -4.18
N ARG A 167 -3.99 -7.41 -4.98
CA ARG A 167 -4.54 -8.76 -4.99
C ARG A 167 -3.87 -9.55 -6.12
N TRP A 168 -2.93 -10.42 -5.76
CA TRP A 168 -2.25 -11.26 -6.73
C TRP A 168 -3.18 -12.37 -7.24
N ASN A 169 -3.06 -12.75 -8.51
CA ASN A 169 -3.76 -13.93 -9.02
C ASN A 169 -3.25 -15.20 -8.33
N GLU A 170 -1.93 -15.26 -8.10
CA GLU A 170 -1.25 -16.39 -7.46
C GLU A 170 -0.36 -15.87 -6.32
N HIS A 171 -0.23 -16.67 -5.27
CA HIS A 171 0.58 -16.30 -4.11
C HIS A 171 2.05 -16.08 -4.52
N PRO A 172 2.72 -15.00 -4.07
CA PRO A 172 4.13 -14.73 -4.41
C PRO A 172 5.09 -15.88 -4.10
N ASP A 173 4.85 -16.68 -3.05
CA ASP A 173 5.69 -17.85 -2.74
C ASP A 173 5.45 -19.06 -3.67
N SER A 174 4.35 -19.06 -4.43
CA SER A 174 3.97 -20.18 -5.32
C SER A 174 4.31 -19.92 -6.78
N ASN A 175 4.43 -18.66 -7.20
CA ASN A 175 4.70 -18.30 -8.59
C ASN A 175 5.81 -17.25 -8.70
N VAL A 176 6.77 -17.52 -9.60
CA VAL A 176 7.95 -16.66 -9.83
C VAL A 176 7.56 -15.25 -10.28
N ARG A 177 6.48 -15.07 -11.04
CA ARG A 177 6.07 -13.77 -11.58
C ARG A 177 5.64 -12.78 -10.47
N PRO A 178 4.63 -13.06 -9.62
CA PRO A 178 4.30 -12.21 -8.49
C PRO A 178 5.45 -12.14 -7.46
N MET A 179 6.24 -13.22 -7.29
CA MET A 179 7.45 -13.19 -6.46
C MET A 179 8.42 -12.07 -6.89
N LEU A 180 8.74 -11.99 -8.18
CA LEU A 180 9.65 -10.98 -8.71
C LEU A 180 9.06 -9.57 -8.61
N CYS A 181 7.76 -9.43 -8.81
CA CYS A 181 7.10 -8.12 -8.71
C CYS A 181 7.03 -7.62 -7.27
N ALA A 182 6.62 -8.47 -6.32
CA ALA A 182 6.73 -8.17 -4.88
C ALA A 182 8.19 -7.89 -4.49
N GLY A 183 9.11 -8.67 -5.05
CA GLY A 183 10.54 -8.44 -5.18
C GLY A 183 10.90 -6.97 -5.37
N HIS A 184 10.48 -6.49 -6.54
CA HIS A 184 10.75 -5.16 -7.01
C HIS A 184 10.07 -4.08 -6.17
N LEU A 185 8.86 -4.31 -5.67
CA LEU A 185 8.20 -3.37 -4.75
C LEU A 185 9.07 -3.09 -3.54
N GLN A 186 9.59 -4.14 -2.90
CA GLN A 186 10.49 -3.97 -1.76
C GLN A 186 11.77 -3.22 -2.16
N MET A 187 12.37 -3.56 -3.31
CA MET A 187 13.53 -2.84 -3.85
C MET A 187 13.27 -1.35 -4.07
N CYS A 188 12.02 -0.99 -4.39
CA CYS A 188 11.56 0.38 -4.56
C CYS A 188 11.14 1.07 -3.27
N GLY A 189 11.41 0.51 -2.08
CA GLY A 189 11.13 1.14 -0.80
C GLY A 189 9.72 0.92 -0.27
N TYR A 190 9.03 -0.13 -0.74
CA TYR A 190 7.77 -0.56 -0.16
C TYR A 190 7.98 -1.61 0.93
N LYS A 191 7.40 -1.37 2.10
CA LYS A 191 7.35 -2.33 3.20
C LYS A 191 6.01 -3.08 3.18
N LEU A 192 6.05 -4.40 3.27
CA LEU A 192 4.85 -5.20 3.48
C LEU A 192 4.30 -4.93 4.89
N MET A 193 3.07 -4.47 4.97
CA MET A 193 2.39 -4.17 6.23
C MET A 193 1.54 -5.33 6.69
N ALA A 194 0.69 -5.85 5.81
CA ALA A 194 -0.21 -6.96 6.12
C ALA A 194 -0.53 -7.74 4.85
N PHE A 195 -0.92 -9.00 5.01
CA PHE A 195 -1.47 -9.79 3.92
C PHE A 195 -2.53 -10.74 4.45
N HIS A 196 -3.46 -11.12 3.57
CA HIS A 196 -4.46 -12.13 3.82
C HIS A 196 -4.75 -12.85 2.51
N GLU A 197 -4.53 -14.16 2.48
CA GLU A 197 -4.55 -14.96 1.25
C GLU A 197 -3.69 -14.30 0.15
N ASN A 198 -4.32 -13.87 -0.95
CA ASN A 198 -3.66 -13.22 -2.07
C ASN A 198 -3.73 -11.68 -2.04
N ALA A 199 -4.30 -11.08 -1.00
CA ALA A 199 -4.39 -9.63 -0.83
C ALA A 199 -3.25 -9.12 0.06
N PHE A 200 -2.41 -8.23 -0.48
CA PHE A 200 -1.20 -7.71 0.16
C PHE A 200 -1.26 -6.19 0.25
N PHE A 201 -0.91 -5.65 1.41
CA PHE A 201 -0.84 -4.22 1.67
C PHE A 201 0.59 -3.77 1.90
N TYR A 202 1.06 -2.83 1.08
CA TYR A 202 2.38 -2.25 1.17
C TYR A 202 2.30 -0.76 1.51
N LEU A 203 3.28 -0.30 2.28
CA LEU A 203 3.49 1.10 2.65
C LEU A 203 4.80 1.58 2.05
N TYR A 204 4.78 2.70 1.32
CA TYR A 204 6.00 3.32 0.83
C TYR A 204 6.72 4.04 1.98
N THR A 205 7.91 3.54 2.34
CA THR A 205 8.76 4.10 3.40
C THR A 205 9.97 4.84 2.86
N ASP A 206 10.30 4.65 1.57
CA ASP A 206 11.54 5.11 0.94
C ASP A 206 12.81 4.55 1.61
N GLU A 207 12.66 3.50 2.42
CA GLU A 207 13.77 2.82 3.08
C GLU A 207 14.39 1.80 2.10
N CYS A 208 15.71 1.67 2.15
CA CYS A 208 16.42 0.78 1.23
C CYS A 208 16.13 -0.68 1.56
N VAL A 209 15.90 -1.54 0.54
CA VAL A 209 15.53 -2.96 0.71
C VAL A 209 16.39 -3.71 1.71
N TYR A 210 17.68 -3.37 1.75
CA TYR A 210 18.65 -4.05 2.56
C TYR A 210 18.32 -3.90 4.04
N GLU A 211 17.54 -2.90 4.44
CA GLU A 211 17.17 -2.64 5.83
C GLU A 211 15.96 -3.47 6.30
N THR A 212 15.10 -3.99 5.40
CA THR A 212 13.73 -4.41 5.77
C THR A 212 13.26 -5.78 5.25
N THR A 213 14.10 -6.61 4.63
CA THR A 213 13.61 -7.73 3.80
C THR A 213 13.22 -9.00 4.58
N SER A 214 11.92 -9.29 4.64
CA SER A 214 11.42 -10.64 4.33
C SER A 214 10.12 -10.59 3.52
N TRP A 215 9.85 -11.69 2.81
CA TRP A 215 8.76 -11.84 1.84
C TRP A 215 7.44 -12.27 2.48
N SER A 216 7.49 -12.76 3.72
CA SER A 216 6.37 -13.41 4.42
C SER A 216 6.18 -12.93 5.86
N ARG A 217 7.15 -12.21 6.42
CA ARG A 217 7.08 -11.70 7.78
C ARG A 217 7.11 -10.18 7.80
N VAL A 218 6.30 -9.61 8.68
CA VAL A 218 6.18 -8.16 8.91
C VAL A 218 7.18 -7.63 9.95
N ASP A 219 7.85 -8.53 10.68
CA ASP A 219 8.68 -8.24 11.86
C ASP A 219 10.19 -8.19 11.60
N CYS A 220 10.63 -8.49 10.38
CA CYS A 220 12.03 -8.72 10.07
C CYS A 220 12.76 -7.45 9.60
N THR A 221 13.51 -6.84 10.50
CA THR A 221 14.71 -6.07 10.11
C THR A 221 15.72 -7.06 9.55
N ASN A 222 16.45 -6.72 8.47
CA ASN A 222 17.44 -7.64 7.90
C ASN A 222 18.49 -8.02 8.98
N PRO A 223 18.59 -9.30 9.39
CA PRO A 223 19.49 -9.71 10.47
C PRO A 223 20.96 -9.48 10.11
N ALA A 224 21.33 -9.48 8.83
CA ALA A 224 22.67 -9.14 8.40
C ALA A 224 23.00 -7.66 8.68
N LEU A 225 21.99 -6.79 8.62
CA LEU A 225 22.16 -5.36 8.83
C LEU A 225 22.13 -5.00 10.32
N GLU A 226 21.36 -5.73 11.14
CA GLU A 226 21.52 -5.70 12.61
C GLU A 226 22.92 -6.15 13.01
N THR A 227 23.40 -7.28 12.47
CA THR A 227 24.75 -7.79 12.76
C THR A 227 25.81 -6.77 12.37
N TYR A 228 25.70 -6.18 11.17
CA TYR A 228 26.61 -5.14 10.70
C TYR A 228 26.55 -3.88 11.57
N ARG A 229 25.36 -3.42 11.96
CA ARG A 229 25.18 -2.27 12.87
C ARG A 229 25.87 -2.53 14.20
N THR A 230 25.67 -3.69 14.80
CA THR A 230 26.31 -4.08 16.06
C THR A 230 27.83 -4.06 15.94
N GLN A 231 28.39 -4.69 14.91
CA GLN A 231 29.84 -4.70 14.66
C GLN A 231 30.42 -3.28 14.48
N LEU A 232 29.70 -2.41 13.76
CA LEU A 232 30.14 -1.05 13.50
C LEU A 232 30.09 -0.18 14.77
N PHE A 233 29.06 -0.34 15.60
CA PHE A 233 28.97 0.30 16.91
C PHE A 233 30.08 -0.15 17.86
N GLU A 234 30.38 -1.45 17.91
CA GLU A 234 31.49 -2.00 18.70
C GLU A 234 32.84 -1.45 18.23
N ALA A 235 33.08 -1.36 16.93
CA ALA A 235 34.31 -0.81 16.38
C ALA A 235 34.50 0.68 16.73
N ILE A 236 33.46 1.50 16.61
CA ILE A 236 33.50 2.93 16.94
C ILE A 236 33.73 3.13 18.44
N THR A 237 32.96 2.44 19.29
CA THR A 237 33.08 2.58 20.75
C THR A 237 34.43 2.08 21.26
N GLY A 238 34.97 1.00 20.68
CA GLY A 238 36.34 0.53 20.95
C GLY A 238 37.42 1.56 20.60
N GLN A 239 37.32 2.21 19.43
CA GLN A 239 38.28 3.26 19.05
C GLN A 239 38.18 4.51 19.94
N ILE A 240 36.98 4.89 20.36
CA ILE A 240 36.79 5.99 21.32
C ILE A 240 37.43 5.61 22.65
N ALA A 241 37.16 4.41 23.19
CA ALA A 241 37.75 3.96 24.45
C ALA A 241 39.29 3.99 24.41
N GLN A 242 39.92 3.51 23.33
CA GLN A 242 41.38 3.56 23.15
C GLN A 242 41.95 4.99 23.08
N LYS A 243 41.22 5.94 22.48
CA LYS A 243 41.62 7.36 22.46
C LYS A 243 41.34 8.09 23.76
N THR A 244 40.40 7.60 24.56
CA THR A 244 39.97 8.21 25.82
C THR A 244 40.69 7.60 27.03
N GLU A 245 41.47 6.52 26.85
CA GLU A 245 42.53 6.14 27.79
C GLU A 245 43.57 7.29 27.81
N PRO A 246 43.53 8.20 28.79
CA PRO A 246 44.35 9.38 28.76
C PRO A 246 45.73 9.05 29.32
N LEU A 247 46.76 9.65 28.73
CA LEU A 247 47.64 10.70 29.29
C LEU A 247 48.00 10.73 30.81
N ASN A 248 47.49 9.83 31.64
CA ASN A 248 47.80 9.67 33.06
C ASN A 248 49.09 8.87 33.29
N LYS A 249 49.76 8.39 32.23
CA LYS A 249 51.06 7.72 32.34
C LYS A 249 52.27 8.65 32.15
N GLU A 250 52.07 9.95 31.92
CA GLU A 250 53.18 10.93 31.75
C GLU A 250 53.28 11.95 32.91
N LYS A 251 52.78 11.60 34.10
CA LYS A 251 52.95 12.39 35.34
C LYS A 251 53.58 11.59 36.49
N GLU A 252 54.55 10.74 36.19
CA GLU A 252 55.51 10.22 37.18
C GLU A 252 56.94 10.60 36.79
#